data_AF-A0A2S3ZT34-F1
#
_entry.id   AF-A0A2S3ZT34-F1
#
_cell.length_a   1.000
_cell.length_b   1.000
_cell.length_c   1.000
_cell.angle_alpha   90.00
_cell.angle_beta   90.00
_cell.angle_gamma   90.00
#
_symmetry.space_group_name_H-M   'P 1'
#
loop_
_entity.id
_entity.type
_entity.pdbx_description
1 polymer ?
#
loop_
_entity_poly.entity_id
_entity_poly.type
_entity_poly.pdbx_seq_one_letter_code
_entity_poly.pdbx_strand_id
1 'polypeptide(L)'
;MNMHGRHAMEMMRNHDRRSFSEIEDPETYFSNLGIQIQEQIEIEMDSLIQHDTQGRSTLEIIGERNMARVSARGMVYQEMIYRFLPMDEDLDEMEDSTPLPEERFS
;
A
#
# COMPACT_ATOMS: atom_id res chain seq x y z
N MET A 1 -1.37 14.00 13.43
CA MET A 1 -1.27 12.99 12.35
C MET A 1 -0.22 11.91 12.63
N ASN A 2 -0.57 10.63 12.48
CA ASN A 2 0.37 9.49 12.59
C ASN A 2 1.10 9.20 11.26
N MET A 3 1.94 8.16 11.20
CA MET A 3 2.70 7.83 9.98
C MET A 3 1.82 7.42 8.79
N HIS A 4 0.69 6.75 9.05
CA HIS A 4 -0.24 6.30 8.01
C HIS A 4 -0.98 7.49 7.36
N GLY A 5 -1.43 8.44 8.18
CA GLY A 5 -2.03 9.68 7.70
C GLY A 5 -1.06 10.51 6.86
N ARG A 6 0.20 10.63 7.31
CA ARG A 6 1.24 11.34 6.52
C ARG A 6 1.45 10.68 5.16
N HIS A 7 1.57 9.35 5.13
CA HIS A 7 1.74 8.61 3.89
C HIS A 7 0.56 8.81 2.93
N ALA A 8 -0.68 8.70 3.42
CA ALA A 8 -1.86 8.94 2.61
C ALA A 8 -1.91 10.39 2.06
N MET A 9 -1.55 11.37 2.91
CA MET A 9 -1.47 12.78 2.53
C MET A 9 -0.46 13.02 1.42
N GLU A 10 0.74 12.47 1.56
CA GLU A 10 1.82 12.59 0.56
C GLU A 10 1.43 11.93 -0.75
N MET A 11 0.85 10.73 -0.71
CA MET A 11 0.40 10.02 -1.91
C MET A 11 -0.66 10.81 -2.68
N MET A 12 -1.71 11.26 -2.01
CA MET A 12 -2.76 12.05 -2.68
C MET A 12 -2.21 13.38 -3.18
N ARG A 13 -1.40 14.10 -2.40
CA ARG A 13 -0.79 15.36 -2.85
C ARG A 13 0.09 15.19 -4.08
N ASN A 14 0.77 14.05 -4.23
CA ASN A 14 1.68 13.82 -5.35
C ASN A 14 0.96 13.32 -6.60
N HIS A 15 -0.05 12.47 -6.45
CA HIS A 15 -0.68 11.73 -7.55
C HIS A 15 -2.13 12.17 -7.86
N ASP A 16 -2.82 12.84 -6.95
CA ASP A 16 -4.15 13.41 -7.15
C ASP A 16 -4.26 14.81 -6.51
N ARG A 17 -3.51 15.75 -7.08
CA ARG A 17 -3.45 17.15 -6.63
C ARG A 17 -4.80 17.84 -6.64
N ARG A 18 -5.69 17.44 -7.55
CA ARG A 18 -7.01 18.03 -7.68
C ARG A 18 -7.85 17.69 -6.46
N SER A 19 -8.02 16.40 -6.17
CA SER A 19 -8.75 15.96 -4.98
C SER A 19 -8.11 16.51 -3.71
N PHE A 20 -6.77 16.54 -3.63
CA PHE A 20 -6.08 17.14 -2.49
C PHE A 20 -6.44 18.62 -2.27
N SER A 21 -6.56 19.41 -3.34
CA SER A 21 -6.89 20.85 -3.26
C SER A 21 -8.33 21.15 -2.85
N GLU A 22 -9.23 20.17 -2.98
CA GLU A 22 -10.64 20.29 -2.62
C GLU A 22 -10.89 19.97 -1.13
N ILE A 23 -9.88 19.46 -0.41
CA ILE A 23 -9.96 19.19 1.03
C ILE A 23 -9.76 20.50 1.81
N GLU A 24 -10.80 20.94 2.53
CA GLU A 24 -10.81 22.20 3.31
C GLU A 24 -9.77 22.19 4.45
N ASP A 25 -9.69 21.10 5.20
CA ASP A 25 -8.70 20.90 6.28
C ASP A 25 -7.96 19.56 6.09
N PRO A 26 -6.87 19.57 5.29
CA PRO A 26 -6.08 18.36 5.04
C PRO A 26 -5.48 17.78 6.33
N GLU A 27 -5.09 18.60 7.30
CA GLU A 27 -4.41 18.11 8.50
C GLU A 27 -5.36 17.28 9.37
N THR A 28 -6.59 17.77 9.57
CA THR A 28 -7.63 17.02 10.29
C THR A 28 -8.07 15.79 9.50
N TYR A 29 -8.30 15.93 8.19
CA TYR A 29 -8.73 14.82 7.32
C TYR A 29 -7.73 13.65 7.39
N PHE A 30 -6.45 13.91 7.12
CA PHE A 30 -5.43 12.86 7.10
C PHE A 30 -5.02 12.39 8.50
N SER A 31 -5.19 13.21 9.55
CA SER A 31 -5.07 12.72 10.93
C SER A 31 -6.12 11.67 11.25
N ASN A 32 -7.38 11.88 10.87
CA ASN A 32 -8.46 10.92 11.08
C ASN A 32 -8.29 9.66 10.22
N LEU A 33 -7.96 9.84 8.93
CA LEU A 33 -7.69 8.72 8.03
C LEU A 33 -6.53 7.85 8.54
N GLY A 34 -5.48 8.48 9.08
CA GLY A 34 -4.36 7.77 9.68
C GLY A 34 -4.76 6.88 10.86
N ILE A 35 -5.72 7.32 11.69
CA ILE A 35 -6.24 6.52 12.81
C ILE A 35 -7.04 5.33 12.28
N GLN A 36 -7.92 5.55 11.30
CA GLN A 36 -8.70 4.48 10.67
C GLN A 36 -7.80 3.40 10.02
N ILE A 37 -6.74 3.83 9.32
CA ILE A 37 -5.77 2.90 8.73
C ILE A 37 -5.06 2.08 9.82
N GLN A 38 -4.66 2.71 10.94
CA GLN A 38 -4.03 2.01 12.06
C GLN A 38 -4.96 0.94 12.64
N GLU A 39 -6.22 1.29 12.89
CA GLU A 39 -7.24 0.38 13.42
C GLU A 39 -7.49 -0.79 12.45
N GLN A 40 -7.61 -0.52 11.15
CA GLN A 40 -7.81 -1.59 10.16
C GLN A 40 -6.59 -2.51 10.07
N ILE A 41 -5.36 -1.97 10.17
CA ILE A 41 -4.14 -2.81 10.19
C ILE A 41 -4.15 -3.76 11.38
N GLU A 42 -4.61 -3.33 12.55
CA GLU A 42 -4.70 -4.18 13.73
C GLU A 42 -5.73 -5.30 13.54
N ILE A 43 -6.89 -4.98 12.97
CA ILE A 43 -7.94 -5.95 12.63
C ILE A 43 -7.41 -6.99 11.62
N GLU A 44 -6.77 -6.55 10.55
CA GLU A 44 -6.21 -7.46 9.53
C GLU A 44 -5.03 -8.27 10.06
N MET A 45 -4.20 -7.69 10.94
CA MET A 45 -3.10 -8.44 11.55
C MET A 45 -3.64 -9.59 12.42
N ASP A 46 -4.70 -9.33 13.20
CA ASP A 46 -5.31 -10.35 14.04
C ASP A 46 -6.01 -11.45 13.22
N SER A 47 -6.52 -11.14 12.02
CA SER A 47 -7.10 -12.13 11.10
C SER A 47 -6.03 -13.05 10.48
N LEU A 48 -4.79 -12.58 10.36
CA LEU A 48 -3.68 -13.29 9.72
C LEU A 48 -2.87 -14.18 10.69
N ILE A 49 -2.92 -13.90 11.99
CA ILE A 49 -2.16 -14.66 12.98
C ILE A 49 -2.89 -15.97 13.31
N GLN A 50 -2.17 -17.09 13.26
CA GLN A 50 -2.72 -18.37 13.70
C GLN A 50 -2.94 -18.35 15.22
N HIS A 51 -4.15 -18.69 15.64
CA HIS A 51 -4.52 -18.68 17.06
C HIS A 51 -3.90 -19.84 17.87
N ASP A 52 -3.46 -20.92 17.22
CA ASP A 52 -2.77 -22.02 17.90
C ASP A 52 -1.25 -21.80 17.92
N THR A 53 -0.72 -21.57 19.12
CA THR A 53 0.71 -21.40 19.35
C THR A 53 1.34 -22.54 20.14
N GLN A 54 0.61 -23.64 20.39
CA GLN A 54 1.16 -24.74 21.18
C GLN A 54 2.39 -25.36 20.50
N GLY A 55 3.47 -25.53 21.27
CA GLY A 55 4.73 -26.10 20.76
C GLY A 55 5.59 -25.15 19.93
N ARG A 56 5.16 -23.90 19.68
CA ARG A 56 5.95 -22.90 18.95
C ARG A 56 6.92 -22.17 19.87
N SER A 57 8.12 -21.90 19.37
CA SER A 57 9.11 -21.07 20.05
C SER A 57 8.70 -19.60 20.04
N THR A 58 9.25 -18.82 20.98
CA THR A 58 9.03 -17.37 21.05
C THR A 58 9.44 -16.66 19.75
N LEU A 59 10.52 -17.10 19.11
CA LEU A 59 11.00 -16.49 17.87
C LEU A 59 10.03 -16.73 16.70
N GLU A 60 9.42 -17.91 16.61
CA GLU A 60 8.42 -18.23 15.59
C GLU A 60 7.15 -17.39 15.76
N ILE A 61 6.72 -17.14 16.99
CA ILE A 61 5.56 -16.29 17.29
C ILE A 61 5.86 -14.83 16.88
N ILE A 62 7.03 -14.31 17.25
CA ILE A 62 7.45 -12.94 16.87
C ILE A 62 7.58 -12.81 15.35
N GLY A 63 8.17 -13.82 14.69
CA GLY A 63 8.31 -13.86 13.24
C GLY A 63 6.97 -13.77 12.52
N GLU A 64 6.00 -14.58 12.94
CA GLU A 64 4.64 -14.53 12.38
C GLU A 64 3.98 -13.17 12.59
N ARG A 65 4.02 -12.62 13.81
CA ARG A 65 3.43 -11.29 14.08
C ARG A 65 4.05 -10.20 13.22
N ASN A 66 5.35 -10.26 12.95
CA ASN A 66 6.03 -9.30 12.08
C ASN A 66 5.58 -9.46 10.62
N MET A 67 5.46 -10.68 10.12
CA MET A 67 4.95 -10.95 8.77
C MET A 67 3.49 -10.52 8.63
N ALA A 68 2.63 -10.86 9.60
CA ALA A 68 1.24 -10.44 9.62
C ALA A 68 1.11 -8.92 9.59
N ARG A 69 1.92 -8.18 10.36
CA ARG A 69 1.93 -6.71 10.34
C ARG A 69 2.29 -6.14 8.95
N VAL A 70 3.31 -6.70 8.30
CA VAL A 70 3.73 -6.24 6.96
C VAL A 70 2.64 -6.51 5.93
N SER A 71 2.06 -7.71 5.94
CA SER A 71 0.98 -8.11 5.04
C SER A 71 -0.29 -7.29 5.25
N ALA A 72 -0.74 -7.15 6.50
CA ALA A 72 -1.91 -6.35 6.88
C ALA A 72 -1.76 -4.90 6.39
N ARG A 73 -0.62 -4.26 6.65
CA ARG A 73 -0.35 -2.90 6.16
C ARG A 73 -0.42 -2.81 4.64
N GLY A 74 0.15 -3.78 3.92
CA GLY A 74 0.08 -3.80 2.45
C GLY A 74 -1.36 -3.86 1.93
N MET A 75 -2.19 -4.74 2.51
CA MET A 75 -3.59 -4.89 2.15
C MET A 75 -4.39 -3.60 2.44
N VAL A 76 -4.23 -3.04 3.63
CA VAL A 76 -4.95 -1.81 4.02
C VAL A 76 -4.53 -0.62 3.17
N TYR A 77 -3.24 -0.48 2.84
CA TYR A 77 -2.77 0.60 1.97
C TYR A 77 -3.32 0.46 0.55
N GLN A 78 -3.35 -0.76 0.02
CA GLN A 78 -3.93 -1.02 -1.29
C GLN A 78 -5.41 -0.61 -1.33
N GLU A 79 -6.17 -0.96 -0.29
CA GLU A 79 -7.59 -0.67 -0.18
C GLU A 79 -7.89 0.81 0.05
N MET A 80 -7.20 1.44 1.00
CA MET A 80 -7.59 2.76 1.53
C MET A 80 -6.82 3.92 0.91
N ILE A 81 -5.66 3.68 0.29
CA ILE A 81 -4.81 4.73 -0.29
C ILE A 81 -4.71 4.54 -1.80
N TYR A 82 -4.23 3.39 -2.26
CA TYR A 82 -3.83 3.23 -3.66
C TYR A 82 -4.98 2.94 -4.61
N ARG A 83 -6.06 2.28 -4.15
CA ARG A 83 -7.25 1.98 -4.97
C ARG A 83 -7.86 3.21 -5.65
N PHE A 84 -7.75 4.38 -5.02
CA PHE A 84 -8.39 5.61 -5.49
C PHE A 84 -7.43 6.55 -6.20
N LEU A 85 -6.14 6.21 -6.28
CA LEU A 85 -5.21 7.01 -7.06
C LEU A 85 -5.47 6.75 -8.55
N PRO A 86 -5.44 7.80 -9.40
CA PRO A 86 -5.48 7.61 -10.84
C PRO A 86 -4.31 6.68 -11.23
N MET A 87 -4.59 5.63 -12.01
CA MET A 87 -3.53 4.88 -12.65
C MET A 87 -2.93 5.78 -13.72
N ASP A 88 -1.60 5.93 -13.75
CA ASP A 88 -0.94 6.56 -14.90
C ASP A 88 -1.20 5.66 -16.11
N GLU A 89 -2.10 6.06 -17.00
CA GLU A 89 -2.45 5.34 -18.25
C GLU A 89 -1.28 5.28 -19.26
N ASP A 90 -0.16 5.96 -18.96
CA ASP A 90 1.00 6.11 -19.85
C ASP A 90 1.97 4.90 -19.87
N LEU A 91 1.64 3.77 -19.22
CA LEU A 91 2.51 2.58 -19.19
C LEU A 91 2.18 1.52 -20.25
N ASP A 92 1.12 1.70 -21.05
CA ASP A 92 0.69 0.74 -22.07
C ASP A 92 1.35 0.94 -23.46
N GLU A 93 2.21 1.96 -23.65
CA GLU A 93 2.90 2.23 -24.94
C GLU A 93 4.37 1.75 -25.02
N MET A 94 4.76 0.71 -24.28
CA MET A 94 6.07 0.05 -24.47
C MET A 94 5.97 -1.40 -24.93
N GLU A 95 4.90 -1.76 -25.66
CA GLU A 95 4.85 -3.00 -26.43
C GLU A 95 5.32 -2.77 -27.87
N ASP A 96 6.39 -3.48 -28.23
CA ASP A 96 6.85 -3.77 -29.60
C ASP A 96 7.62 -2.69 -30.39
N SER A 97 8.91 -2.56 -30.05
CA SER A 97 9.92 -2.05 -31.00
C SER A 97 11.28 -2.71 -30.76
N THR A 98 11.33 -4.03 -30.67
CA THR A 98 12.57 -4.77 -30.95
C THR A 98 12.59 -5.14 -32.43
N PRO A 99 13.33 -4.41 -33.30
CA PRO A 99 13.51 -4.88 -34.66
C PRO A 99 14.25 -6.24 -34.62
N LEU A 100 13.66 -7.25 -35.25
CA LEU A 100 14.29 -8.56 -35.46
C LEU A 100 15.68 -8.36 -36.11
N PRO A 101 16.73 -9.04 -35.65
CA PRO A 101 18.03 -8.93 -36.27
C PRO A 101 17.94 -9.46 -37.71
N GLU A 102 18.29 -8.61 -38.68
CA GLU A 102 18.46 -9.06 -40.07
C GLU A 102 19.52 -10.17 -40.09
N GLU A 103 19.09 -11.39 -40.45
CA GLU A 103 19.98 -12.50 -40.78
C GLU A 103 20.87 -12.08 -41.96
N ARG A 104 22.09 -11.64 -41.64
CA ARG A 104 23.16 -11.47 -42.61
C ARG A 104 23.68 -12.85 -42.98
N PHE A 105 23.06 -13.48 -43.98
CA PHE A 105 23.71 -14.54 -44.74
C PHE A 105 24.85 -13.91 -45.56
N SER A 106 26.10 -14.23 -45.21
CA SER A 106 27.24 -14.34 -46.13
C SER A 106 28.42 -15.01 -45.43
#